data_AF-A0A2H0XUZ9-F1
#
_entry.id   AF-A0A2H0XUZ9-F1
#
_cell.length_a   1.000
_cell.length_b   1.000
_cell.length_c   1.000
_cell.angle_alpha   90.00
_cell.angle_beta   90.00
_cell.angle_gamma   90.00
#
_symmetry.space_group_name_H-M   'P 1'
#
loop_
_entity.id
_entity.type
_entity.pdbx_description
1 polymer ?
#
loop_
_entity_poly.entity_id
_entity_poly.type
_entity_poly.pdbx_seq_one_letter_code
_entity_poly.pdbx_strand_id
1 'polypeptide(L)'
;MKKVVIPGIVAGLLMAVVGMGYSMLMGKLFPAIMAEYSNTAIFRPWKDPLMQLFFAYPFVLGLALAYVWDKVKGSMGGLILGYFLVAIIPGMLITYSSFHVSLLMTINWTLGSLVNVLVAVLVLKKMNG
;
A
#
# COMPACT_ATOMS: atom_id res chain seq x y z
N MET A 1 -12.57 14.80 -13.41
CA MET A 1 -11.71 14.91 -12.21
C MET A 1 -12.42 14.59 -10.89
N LYS A 2 -13.68 15.02 -10.65
CA LYS A 2 -14.39 14.70 -9.40
C LYS A 2 -14.50 13.19 -9.10
N LYS A 3 -14.66 12.35 -10.14
CA LYS A 3 -14.66 10.87 -10.06
C LYS A 3 -13.30 10.23 -9.73
N VAL A 4 -12.21 11.02 -9.77
CA VAL A 4 -10.86 10.55 -9.46
C VAL A 4 -10.41 11.12 -8.11
N VAL A 5 -10.50 12.43 -7.93
CA VAL A 5 -9.95 13.11 -6.75
C VAL A 5 -10.66 12.71 -5.46
N ILE A 6 -12.00 12.82 -5.42
CA ILE A 6 -12.74 12.51 -4.19
C ILE A 6 -12.67 11.01 -3.86
N PRO A 7 -12.98 10.08 -4.80
CA PRO A 7 -12.88 8.65 -4.52
C PRO A 7 -11.45 8.21 -4.20
N GLY A 8 -10.44 8.80 -4.84
CA GLY A 8 -9.03 8.50 -4.58
C GLY A 8 -8.57 8.96 -3.19
N ILE A 9 -8.99 10.14 -2.73
CA ILE A 9 -8.72 10.60 -1.36
C ILE A 9 -9.41 9.70 -0.33
N VAL A 10 -10.68 9.33 -0.56
CA VAL A 10 -11.43 8.44 0.35
C VAL A 10 -10.79 7.04 0.37
N ALA A 11 -10.37 6.52 -0.78
CA ALA A 11 -9.63 5.27 -0.87
C ALA A 11 -8.31 5.35 -0.10
N GLY A 12 -7.55 6.45 -0.26
CA GLY A 12 -6.32 6.69 0.48
C GLY A 12 -6.52 6.72 2.00
N LEU A 13 -7.56 7.41 2.46
CA LEU A 13 -7.91 7.46 3.88
C LEU A 13 -8.22 6.06 4.44
N LEU A 14 -9.06 5.28 3.75
CA LEU A 14 -9.43 3.94 4.20
C LEU A 14 -8.26 2.96 4.12
N MET A 15 -7.40 3.06 3.10
CA MET A 15 -6.15 2.30 3.05
C MET A 15 -5.22 2.66 4.22
N ALA A 16 -5.12 3.93 4.61
CA ALA A 16 -4.31 4.33 5.76
C ALA A 16 -4.83 3.68 7.05
N VAL A 17 -6.15 3.74 7.31
CA VAL A 17 -6.77 3.14 8.50
C VAL A 17 -6.60 1.62 8.51
N VAL A 18 -6.95 0.95 7.42
CA VAL A 18 -6.82 -0.52 7.31
C VAL A 18 -5.36 -0.95 7.37
N GLY A 19 -4.46 -0.21 6.72
CA GLY A 19 -3.02 -0.46 6.72
C GLY A 19 -2.40 -0.33 8.11
N MET A 20 -2.84 0.65 8.91
CA MET A 20 -2.45 0.75 10.32
C MET A 20 -2.92 -0.48 11.11
N GLY A 21 -4.19 -0.87 10.96
CA GLY A 21 -4.72 -2.08 11.60
C GLY A 21 -3.96 -3.35 11.20
N TYR A 22 -3.66 -3.50 9.91
CA TYR A 22 -2.84 -4.59 9.38
C TYR A 22 -1.44 -4.59 9.99
N SER A 23 -0.77 -3.43 10.02
CA SER A 23 0.58 -3.29 10.59
C SER A 23 0.61 -3.64 12.07
N MET A 24 -0.37 -3.17 12.86
CA MET A 24 -0.50 -3.52 14.28
C MET A 24 -0.70 -5.03 14.49
N LEU A 25 -1.56 -5.66 13.67
CA LEU A 25 -1.80 -7.09 13.74
C LEU A 25 -0.53 -7.89 13.42
N MET A 26 0.13 -7.55 12.31
CA MET A 26 1.36 -8.24 11.89
C MET A 26 2.50 -8.02 12.88
N GLY A 27 2.62 -6.83 13.47
CA GLY A 27 3.62 -6.56 14.51
C GLY A 27 3.41 -7.38 15.78
N LYS A 28 2.16 -7.68 16.14
CA LYS A 28 1.83 -8.56 17.26
C LYS A 28 2.10 -10.03 16.95
N LEU A 29 1.76 -10.48 15.74
CA LEU A 29 1.92 -11.88 15.33
C LEU A 29 3.39 -12.23 15.02
N PHE A 30 4.14 -11.27 14.49
CA PHE A 30 5.52 -11.44 14.05
C PHE A 30 6.42 -10.33 14.60
N PRO A 31 6.84 -10.42 15.88
CA PRO A 31 7.66 -9.39 16.52
C PRO A 31 8.97 -9.07 15.79
N ALA A 32 9.51 -10.04 15.03
CA ALA A 32 10.69 -9.86 14.19
C ALA A 32 10.52 -8.73 13.16
N ILE A 33 9.30 -8.53 12.64
CA ILE A 33 8.99 -7.44 11.71
C ILE A 33 9.18 -6.08 12.43
N MET A 34 8.74 -5.96 13.68
CA MET A 34 8.87 -4.71 14.45
C MET A 34 10.32 -4.42 14.83
N ALA A 35 11.09 -5.46 15.16
CA ALA A 35 12.53 -5.33 15.41
C ALA A 35 13.25 -4.79 14.17
N GLU A 36 12.88 -5.27 12.98
CA GLU A 36 13.46 -4.81 11.73
C GLU A 36 13.05 -3.37 11.37
N TYR A 37 11.79 -2.98 11.58
CA TYR A 37 11.36 -1.57 11.43
C TYR A 37 12.09 -0.60 12.37
N SER A 38 12.57 -1.09 13.51
CA SER A 38 13.34 -0.29 14.48
C SER A 38 14.81 -0.15 14.11
N ASN A 39 15.28 -0.88 13.09
CA ASN A 39 16.65 -0.82 12.63
C ASN A 39 16.90 0.43 11.79
N THR A 40 17.56 1.43 12.38
CA THR A 40 17.86 2.71 11.72
C THR A 40 18.96 2.61 10.65
N ALA A 41 19.64 1.48 10.52
CA ALA A 41 20.52 1.23 9.38
C ALA A 41 19.74 0.89 8.10
N ILE A 42 18.47 0.48 8.23
CA ILE A 42 17.57 0.12 7.13
C ILE A 42 16.52 1.22 6.92
N PHE A 43 15.85 1.64 8.00
CA PHE A 43 14.74 2.60 7.95
C PHE A 43 15.14 3.97 8.48
N ARG A 44 14.50 5.01 7.93
CA ARG A 44 14.64 6.37 8.47
C ARG A 44 14.10 6.43 9.90
N PRO A 45 14.77 7.14 10.82
CA PRO A 45 14.22 7.37 12.15
C PRO A 45 12.90 8.12 12.11
N TRP A 46 12.00 7.83 13.06
CA TRP A 46 10.70 8.52 13.19
C TRP A 46 10.78 10.04 13.35
N LYS A 47 11.90 10.54 13.88
CA LYS A 47 12.15 11.97 14.06
C LYS A 47 12.60 12.67 12.77
N ASP A 48 12.95 11.94 11.72
CA ASP A 48 13.28 12.51 10.41
C ASP A 48 12.00 13.11 9.78
N PRO A 49 11.94 14.41 9.48
CA PRO A 49 10.76 15.02 8.85
C PRO A 49 10.37 14.37 7.53
N LEU A 50 11.33 13.83 6.76
CA LEU A 50 11.03 13.14 5.50
C LEU A 50 10.30 11.82 5.73
N MET A 51 10.47 11.19 6.90
CA MET A 51 9.73 9.96 7.24
C MET A 51 8.22 10.21 7.29
N GLN A 52 7.78 11.45 7.55
CA GLN A 52 6.35 11.81 7.58
C GLN A 52 5.67 11.65 6.21
N LEU A 53 6.43 11.71 5.11
CA LEU A 53 5.89 11.46 3.76
C LEU A 53 5.37 10.03 3.59
N PHE A 54 5.80 9.09 4.43
CA PHE A 54 5.23 7.75 4.49
C PHE A 54 3.70 7.81 4.67
N PHE A 55 3.19 8.67 5.54
CA PHE A 55 1.74 8.77 5.76
C PHE A 55 0.97 9.40 4.60
N ALA A 56 1.67 10.06 3.66
CA ALA A 56 1.06 10.59 2.46
C ALA A 56 0.92 9.50 1.36
N TYR A 57 1.70 8.42 1.40
CA TYR A 57 1.70 7.40 0.34
C TYR A 57 0.30 6.82 0.04
N PRO A 58 -0.57 6.52 1.04
CA PRO A 58 -1.88 5.92 0.75
C PRO A 58 -2.75 6.84 -0.10
N PHE A 59 -2.63 8.16 0.06
CA PHE A 59 -3.36 9.14 -0.73
C PHE A 59 -2.84 9.22 -2.16
N VAL A 60 -1.52 9.19 -2.34
CA VAL A 60 -0.91 9.15 -3.67
C VAL A 60 -1.36 7.87 -4.41
N LEU A 61 -1.30 6.72 -3.74
CA LEU A 61 -1.75 5.45 -4.29
C LEU A 61 -3.26 5.47 -4.59
N GLY A 62 -4.08 6.01 -3.69
CA GLY A 62 -5.53 6.10 -3.86
C GLY A 62 -5.92 6.92 -5.09
N LEU A 63 -5.26 8.06 -5.30
CA LEU A 63 -5.44 8.88 -6.50
C LEU A 63 -4.99 8.16 -7.78
N ALA A 64 -3.85 7.47 -7.74
CA ALA A 64 -3.35 6.70 -8.88
C ALA A 64 -4.33 5.56 -9.25
N LEU A 65 -4.80 4.80 -8.26
CA LEU A 65 -5.77 3.72 -8.47
C LEU A 65 -7.12 4.25 -8.96
N ALA A 66 -7.58 5.39 -8.45
CA ALA A 66 -8.81 6.04 -8.94
C ALA A 66 -8.69 6.48 -10.40
N TYR A 67 -7.52 6.96 -10.82
CA TYR A 67 -7.27 7.31 -12.22
C TYR A 67 -7.28 6.06 -13.11
N VAL A 68 -6.62 4.98 -12.68
CA VAL A 68 -6.58 3.72 -13.46
C VAL A 68 -7.96 3.05 -13.51
N TRP A 69 -8.75 3.15 -12.44
CA TRP A 69 -10.13 2.62 -12.38
C TRP A 69 -11.00 3.08 -13.55
N ASP A 70 -10.93 4.38 -13.88
CA ASP A 70 -11.65 4.95 -15.03
C ASP A 70 -11.16 4.36 -16.37
N LYS A 71 -9.88 4.01 -16.48
CA LYS A 71 -9.28 3.43 -17.70
C LYS A 71 -9.62 1.96 -17.89
N VAL A 72 -9.69 1.20 -16.81
CA VAL A 72 -10.10 -0.22 -16.84
C VAL A 72 -11.61 -0.41 -16.80
N LYS A 73 -12.37 0.69 -16.95
CA LYS A 73 -13.85 0.71 -16.95
C LYS A 73 -14.46 -0.03 -15.76
N GLY A 74 -13.85 0.09 -14.58
CA GLY A 74 -14.32 -0.52 -13.34
C GLY A 74 -14.13 -2.04 -13.20
N SER A 75 -13.24 -2.65 -13.99
CA SER A 75 -12.88 -4.06 -13.80
C SER A 75 -12.08 -4.27 -12.51
N MET A 76 -12.73 -4.79 -11.47
CA MET A 76 -12.09 -5.11 -10.18
C MET A 76 -10.92 -6.09 -10.35
N GLY A 77 -11.16 -7.22 -11.01
CA GLY A 77 -10.14 -8.25 -11.23
C GLY A 77 -8.97 -7.71 -12.06
N GLY A 78 -9.27 -6.90 -13.07
CA GLY A 78 -8.25 -6.26 -13.90
C GLY A 78 -7.34 -5.31 -13.10
N LEU A 79 -7.92 -4.47 -12.22
CA LEU A 79 -7.13 -3.55 -11.41
C LEU A 79 -6.31 -4.27 -10.34
N ILE A 80 -6.91 -5.23 -9.62
CA ILE A 80 -6.22 -6.00 -8.57
C ILE A 80 -5.07 -6.80 -9.17
N LEU A 81 -5.36 -7.62 -10.19
CA LEU A 81 -4.36 -8.50 -10.79
C LEU A 81 -3.29 -7.70 -11.52
N GLY A 82 -3.69 -6.65 -12.26
CA GLY A 82 -2.75 -5.78 -12.97
C GLY A 82 -1.78 -5.09 -12.01
N TYR A 83 -2.28 -4.48 -10.93
CA TYR A 83 -1.41 -3.84 -9.95
C TYR A 83 -0.54 -4.86 -9.20
N PHE A 84 -1.08 -6.03 -8.85
CA PHE A 84 -0.31 -7.07 -8.17
C PHE A 84 0.84 -7.59 -9.03
N LEU A 85 0.57 -7.97 -10.28
CA LEU A 85 1.58 -8.56 -11.16
C LEU A 85 2.58 -7.55 -11.72
N VAL A 86 2.15 -6.31 -11.98
CA VAL A 86 2.99 -5.31 -12.66
C VAL A 86 3.68 -4.37 -11.68
N ALA A 87 3.09 -4.07 -10.53
CA ALA A 87 3.68 -3.16 -9.54
C ALA A 87 4.20 -3.89 -8.30
N ILE A 88 3.36 -4.70 -7.64
CA ILE A 88 3.72 -5.31 -6.36
C ILE A 88 4.84 -6.35 -6.53
N ILE A 89 4.64 -7.36 -7.38
CA ILE A 89 5.62 -8.45 -7.54
C ILE A 89 7.00 -7.92 -8.00
N PRO A 90 7.11 -7.10 -9.05
CA PRO A 90 8.40 -6.55 -9.47
C PRO A 90 9.00 -5.62 -8.42
N GLY A 91 8.19 -4.76 -7.79
CA GLY A 91 8.65 -3.84 -6.76
C GLY A 91 9.21 -4.55 -5.53
N MET A 92 8.56 -5.63 -5.09
CA MET A 92 9.00 -6.44 -3.95
C MET A 92 10.22 -7.29 -4.30
N LEU A 93 10.32 -7.79 -5.54
CA LEU A 93 11.52 -8.48 -6.02
C LEU A 93 12.74 -7.56 -6.01
N ILE A 94 12.61 -6.33 -6.54
CA ILE A 94 13.68 -5.33 -6.50
C ILE A 94 14.01 -4.99 -5.04
N THR A 95 13.00 -4.84 -4.20
CA THR A 95 13.20 -4.49 -2.78
C THR A 95 14.03 -5.55 -2.06
N TYR A 96 13.65 -6.82 -2.21
CA TYR A 96 14.36 -7.94 -1.58
C TYR A 96 15.78 -8.14 -2.13
N SER A 97 16.01 -7.85 -3.42
CA SER A 97 17.32 -8.04 -4.04
C SER A 97 18.29 -6.88 -3.82
N SER A 98 17.80 -5.69 -3.48
CA SER A 98 18.62 -4.46 -3.39
C SER A 98 18.72 -3.85 -1.98
N PHE A 99 17.78 -4.14 -1.09
CA PHE A 99 17.81 -3.66 0.30
C PHE A 99 18.11 -4.79 1.28
N HIS A 100 18.68 -4.43 2.42
CA HIS A 100 18.97 -5.35 3.53
C HIS A 100 17.71 -5.66 4.36
N VAL A 101 16.60 -5.97 3.69
CA VAL A 101 15.34 -6.35 4.34
C VAL A 101 15.15 -7.86 4.31
N SER A 102 14.48 -8.40 5.33
CA SER A 102 14.21 -9.82 5.40
C SER A 102 13.17 -10.27 4.37
N LEU A 103 13.19 -11.56 4.04
CA LEU A 103 12.15 -12.17 3.22
C LEU A 103 10.78 -12.05 3.89
N LEU A 104 10.73 -12.17 5.22
CA LEU A 104 9.51 -12.00 6.00
C LEU A 104 8.92 -10.59 5.85
N MET A 105 9.76 -9.55 5.94
CA MET A 105 9.34 -8.16 5.73
C MET A 105 8.78 -7.95 4.32
N THR A 106 9.46 -8.50 3.32
CA THR A 106 9.04 -8.40 1.91
C THR A 106 7.68 -9.09 1.66
N ILE A 107 7.48 -10.29 2.22
CA ILE A 107 6.20 -11.01 2.14
C ILE A 107 5.10 -10.20 2.85
N ASN A 108 5.38 -9.67 4.04
CA ASN A 108 4.46 -8.82 4.77
C ASN A 108 4.04 -7.57 3.96
N TRP A 109 4.98 -6.89 3.30
CA TRP A 109 4.64 -5.74 2.45
C TRP A 109 3.87 -6.13 1.20
N THR A 110 4.17 -7.31 0.63
CA THR A 110 3.43 -7.86 -0.51
C THR A 110 1.96 -8.05 -0.15
N LEU A 111 1.70 -8.72 0.99
CA LEU A 111 0.35 -8.98 1.47
C LEU A 111 -0.36 -7.69 1.91
N GLY A 112 0.31 -6.80 2.63
CA GLY A 112 -0.25 -5.50 3.01
C GLY A 112 -0.61 -4.63 1.80
N SER A 113 0.20 -4.66 0.74
CA SER A 113 -0.10 -3.96 -0.51
C SER A 113 -1.33 -4.54 -1.21
N LEU A 114 -1.51 -5.86 -1.19
CA LEU A 114 -2.71 -6.50 -1.72
C LEU A 114 -3.97 -6.08 -0.93
N VAL A 115 -3.89 -6.05 0.41
CA VAL A 115 -4.98 -5.57 1.27
C VAL A 115 -5.36 -4.13 0.92
N ASN A 116 -4.38 -3.24 0.77
CA ASN A 116 -4.62 -1.85 0.38
C ASN A 116 -5.36 -1.74 -0.96
N VAL A 117 -4.92 -2.49 -1.97
CA VAL A 117 -5.56 -2.47 -3.30
C VAL A 117 -6.98 -2.99 -3.26
N LEU A 118 -7.25 -4.04 -2.47
CA LEU A 118 -8.60 -4.53 -2.24
C LEU A 118 -9.50 -3.45 -1.62
N VAL A 119 -9.01 -2.75 -0.59
CA VAL A 119 -9.74 -1.64 0.03
C VAL A 119 -10.04 -0.54 -1.00
N ALA A 120 -9.03 -0.10 -1.75
CA ALA A 120 -9.22 0.94 -2.77
C ALA A 120 -10.26 0.52 -3.83
N VAL A 121 -10.17 -0.70 -4.35
CA VAL A 121 -11.09 -1.21 -5.37
C VAL A 121 -12.53 -1.26 -4.85
N LEU A 122 -12.74 -1.67 -3.59
CA LEU A 122 -14.07 -1.68 -2.97
C LEU A 122 -14.66 -0.26 -2.85
N VAL A 123 -13.84 0.70 -2.43
CA VAL A 123 -14.23 2.11 -2.33
C VAL A 123 -14.58 2.67 -3.70
N LEU A 124 -13.70 2.48 -4.69
CA LEU A 124 -13.89 3.00 -6.05
C LEU A 124 -15.13 2.39 -6.71
N LYS A 125 -15.36 1.08 -6.54
CA LYS A 125 -16.60 0.45 -6.98
C LYS A 125 -17.84 1.06 -6.34
N LYS A 126 -17.81 1.34 -5.03
CA LYS A 126 -18.97 1.91 -4.33
C LYS A 126 -19.27 3.35 -4.74
N MET A 127 -18.25 4.14 -5.07
CA MET A 127 -18.38 5.57 -5.35
C MET A 127 -18.50 5.92 -6.83
N ASN A 128 -17.95 5.09 -7.72
CA ASN A 128 -17.91 5.31 -9.17
C ASN A 128 -18.65 4.24 -9.99
N GLY A 129 -19.08 3.15 -9.35
CA GLY A 129 -19.88 2.10 -9.99
C GLY A 129 -21.37 2.41 -10.05
#